data_AF-A0A1M6FTQ4-F1
#
_entry.id   AF-A0A1M6FTQ4-F1
#
_cell.length_a   1.000
_cell.length_b   1.000
_cell.length_c   1.000
_cell.angle_alpha   90.00
_cell.angle_beta   90.00
_cell.angle_gamma   90.00
#
_symmetry.space_group_name_H-M   'P 1'
#
loop_
_entity.id
_entity.type
_entity.pdbx_description
1 polymer ?
#
loop_
_entity_poly.entity_id
_entity_poly.type
_entity_poly.pdbx_seq_one_letter_code
_entity_poly.pdbx_strand_id
1 'polypeptide(L)'
;MAYPILIIDPGHGGKDSGGGSNNHWKEKDFVLDISLYQFTRFQELNLPVTMTRSADIYLDARTRTKIVRESGAPYCISNHINAGGGEGAETIYSLYSDGNLARGILEELRRAGQPVRRAFTRASDAVSGQDYYFMHRQTGKVKTVIIEYGFADHPEEIKRLQRNWMQYGEAVVKAFCCHLGHPYQSNQEQKLSQRKYEGIEYLYQKGIIIDYERWRQKIDEPMPRWEAALLLQKLHESLESNG
;
A
#
# COMPACT_ATOMS: atom_id res chain seq x y z
N MET A 1 6.31 11.80 -19.67
CA MET A 1 5.68 10.96 -18.63
C MET A 1 6.53 11.05 -17.38
N ALA A 2 5.93 11.20 -16.21
CA ALA A 2 6.69 11.11 -14.95
C ALA A 2 7.17 9.67 -14.76
N TYR A 3 8.45 9.47 -14.47
CA TYR A 3 8.98 8.14 -14.15
C TYR A 3 8.39 7.64 -12.82
N PRO A 4 8.09 6.33 -12.68
CA PRO A 4 7.59 5.79 -11.42
C PRO A 4 8.64 5.99 -10.32
N ILE A 5 8.21 6.35 -9.10
CA ILE A 5 9.09 6.39 -7.93
C ILE A 5 9.22 5.00 -7.28
N LEU A 6 8.24 4.12 -7.54
CA LEU A 6 8.14 2.79 -6.96
C LEU A 6 7.72 1.77 -8.02
N ILE A 7 8.33 0.60 -7.99
CA ILE A 7 7.79 -0.62 -8.61
C ILE A 7 7.42 -1.63 -7.53
N ILE A 8 6.23 -2.21 -7.63
CA ILE A 8 5.76 -3.27 -6.73
C ILE A 8 5.97 -4.61 -7.43
N ASP A 9 6.57 -5.56 -6.73
CA ASP A 9 6.77 -6.92 -7.19
C ASP A 9 5.93 -7.90 -6.37
N PRO A 10 4.77 -8.36 -6.87
CA PRO A 10 4.07 -9.47 -6.26
C PRO A 10 4.88 -10.76 -6.48
N GLY A 11 5.35 -11.37 -5.39
CA GLY A 11 6.09 -12.64 -5.39
C GLY A 11 5.40 -13.74 -6.20
N HIS A 12 6.17 -14.67 -6.80
CA HIS A 12 5.64 -15.87 -7.46
C HIS A 12 4.67 -15.58 -8.64
N GLY A 13 3.80 -16.53 -9.01
CA GLY A 13 2.79 -16.35 -10.06
C GLY A 13 2.75 -17.49 -11.08
N GLY A 14 1.59 -17.69 -11.71
CA GLY A 14 1.34 -18.75 -12.68
C GLY A 14 1.63 -20.14 -12.09
N LYS A 15 2.62 -20.83 -12.65
CA LYS A 15 3.05 -22.17 -12.21
C LYS A 15 3.80 -22.19 -10.87
N ASP A 16 4.28 -21.05 -10.39
CA ASP A 16 4.95 -20.93 -9.10
C ASP A 16 3.94 -20.46 -8.05
N SER A 17 3.53 -21.35 -7.14
CA SER A 17 2.56 -21.05 -6.09
C SER A 17 3.13 -20.22 -4.95
N GLY A 18 4.46 -20.24 -4.77
CA GLY A 18 5.15 -19.71 -3.60
C GLY A 18 5.19 -20.66 -2.40
N GLY A 19 6.23 -20.50 -1.59
CA GLY A 19 6.54 -21.33 -0.43
C GLY A 19 5.62 -21.09 0.76
N GLY A 20 5.03 -19.90 0.87
CA GLY A 20 4.00 -19.54 1.83
C GLY A 20 2.59 -19.99 1.43
N SER A 21 2.46 -20.99 0.55
CA SER A 21 1.16 -21.57 0.20
C SER A 21 0.73 -22.60 1.25
N ASN A 22 -0.56 -22.62 1.60
CA ASN A 22 -1.13 -23.53 2.58
C ASN A 22 -2.56 -23.95 2.18
N ASN A 23 -3.28 -24.62 3.08
CA ASN A 23 -4.65 -25.10 2.82
C ASN A 23 -5.69 -23.97 2.68
N HIS A 24 -5.32 -22.72 2.98
CA HIS A 24 -6.23 -21.58 3.00
C HIS A 24 -5.99 -20.61 1.84
N TRP A 25 -4.76 -20.53 1.32
CA TRP A 25 -4.41 -19.68 0.19
C TRP A 25 -3.16 -20.19 -0.53
N LYS A 26 -2.95 -19.67 -1.74
CA LYS A 26 -1.64 -19.72 -2.42
C LYS A 26 -0.94 -18.39 -2.20
N GLU A 27 0.35 -18.43 -1.86
CA GLU A 27 1.12 -17.21 -1.61
C GLU A 27 1.03 -16.26 -2.79
N LYS A 28 1.19 -16.78 -4.01
CA LYS A 28 1.12 -15.98 -5.26
C LYS A 28 -0.16 -15.16 -5.42
N ASP A 29 -1.30 -15.64 -4.92
CA ASP A 29 -2.60 -14.98 -5.04
C ASP A 29 -2.72 -13.93 -3.94
N PHE A 30 -2.37 -14.32 -2.70
CA PHE A 30 -2.40 -13.43 -1.53
C PHE A 30 -1.50 -12.21 -1.69
N VAL A 31 -0.28 -12.40 -2.19
CA VAL A 31 0.66 -11.28 -2.42
C VAL A 31 0.27 -10.44 -3.63
N LEU A 32 -0.46 -10.99 -4.60
CA LEU A 32 -1.04 -10.21 -5.69
C LEU A 32 -2.12 -9.26 -5.15
N ASP A 33 -3.02 -9.75 -4.29
CA ASP A 33 -4.08 -8.93 -3.68
C ASP A 33 -3.52 -7.77 -2.86
N ILE A 34 -2.52 -8.04 -2.00
CA ILE A 34 -1.80 -6.99 -1.26
C ILE A 34 -1.19 -5.97 -2.22
N SER A 35 -0.54 -6.43 -3.29
CA SER A 35 0.19 -5.56 -4.21
C SER A 35 -0.74 -4.69 -5.05
N LEU A 36 -1.89 -5.23 -5.49
CA LEU A 36 -2.91 -4.47 -6.20
C LEU A 36 -3.53 -3.40 -5.30
N TYR A 37 -3.81 -3.75 -4.03
CA TYR A 37 -4.26 -2.77 -3.04
C TYR A 37 -3.24 -1.63 -2.89
N GLN A 38 -1.96 -1.96 -2.68
CA GLN A 38 -0.90 -0.96 -2.56
C GLN A 38 -0.78 -0.10 -3.82
N PHE A 39 -0.84 -0.70 -5.00
CA PHE A 39 -0.80 0.02 -6.27
C PHE A 39 -1.90 1.09 -6.36
N THR A 40 -3.16 0.71 -6.09
CA THR A 40 -4.28 1.66 -6.06
C THR A 40 -4.07 2.76 -5.02
N ARG A 41 -3.61 2.40 -3.81
CA ARG A 41 -3.35 3.38 -2.75
C ARG A 41 -2.27 4.39 -3.10
N PHE A 42 -1.17 3.96 -3.73
CA PHE A 42 -0.14 4.89 -4.20
C PHE A 42 -0.67 5.82 -5.30
N GLN A 43 -1.51 5.32 -6.22
CA GLN A 43 -2.17 6.16 -7.22
C GLN A 43 -3.09 7.22 -6.57
N GLU A 44 -3.92 6.83 -5.60
CA GLU A 44 -4.78 7.73 -4.83
C GLU A 44 -3.99 8.79 -4.03
N LEU A 45 -2.73 8.48 -3.70
CA LEU A 45 -1.79 9.41 -3.06
C LEU A 45 -0.94 10.21 -4.06
N ASN A 46 -1.25 10.14 -5.36
CA ASN A 46 -0.53 10.80 -6.44
C ASN A 46 0.97 10.42 -6.52
N LEU A 47 1.31 9.19 -6.14
CA LEU A 47 2.66 8.65 -6.29
C LEU A 47 2.74 7.79 -7.57
N PRO A 48 3.60 8.15 -8.54
CA PRO A 48 3.83 7.34 -9.73
C PRO A 48 4.34 5.94 -9.38
N VAL A 49 3.56 4.91 -9.67
CA VAL A 49 3.86 3.51 -9.32
C VAL A 49 3.64 2.58 -10.52
N THR A 50 4.42 1.50 -10.59
CA THR A 50 4.24 0.42 -11.58
C THR A 50 4.37 -0.96 -10.91
N MET A 51 4.15 -2.05 -11.64
CA MET A 51 4.20 -3.42 -11.10
C MET A 51 4.97 -4.38 -12.01
N THR A 52 5.57 -5.43 -11.46
CA THR A 52 6.14 -6.54 -12.26
C THR A 52 5.05 -7.40 -12.91
N ARG A 53 3.94 -7.64 -12.19
CA ARG A 53 2.73 -8.30 -12.67
C ARG A 53 1.48 -7.72 -12.00
N SER A 54 0.37 -7.68 -12.73
CA SER A 54 -0.96 -7.30 -12.23
C SER A 54 -1.99 -8.43 -12.36
N ALA A 55 -1.54 -9.63 -12.73
CA ALA A 55 -2.35 -10.84 -12.89
C ALA A 55 -1.56 -12.09 -12.47
N ASP A 56 -2.22 -13.24 -12.43
CA ASP A 56 -1.61 -14.54 -12.13
C ASP A 56 -0.79 -15.06 -13.34
N ILE A 57 0.39 -14.49 -13.53
CA ILE A 57 1.35 -14.86 -14.58
C ILE A 57 2.68 -15.28 -13.97
N TYR A 58 3.33 -16.26 -14.58
CA TYR A 58 4.66 -16.68 -14.18
C TYR A 58 5.72 -15.75 -14.77
N LEU A 59 6.60 -15.23 -13.91
CA LEU A 59 7.81 -14.52 -14.30
C LEU A 59 9.02 -15.26 -13.75
N ASP A 60 9.90 -15.73 -14.62
CA ASP A 60 11.20 -16.24 -14.19
C ASP A 60 12.07 -15.10 -13.60
N ALA A 61 13.14 -15.49 -12.89
CA ALA A 61 14.00 -14.54 -12.19
C ALA A 61 14.63 -13.49 -13.13
N ARG A 62 15.01 -13.88 -14.36
CA ARG A 62 15.62 -12.97 -15.34
C ARG A 62 14.60 -11.96 -15.83
N THR A 63 13.40 -12.40 -16.17
CA THR A 63 12.32 -11.54 -16.66
C THR A 63 11.85 -10.58 -15.56
N ARG A 64 11.62 -11.09 -14.33
CA ARG A 64 11.19 -10.29 -13.18
C ARG A 64 12.18 -9.17 -12.86
N THR A 65 13.47 -9.51 -12.73
CA THR A 65 14.52 -8.53 -12.42
C THR A 65 14.77 -7.55 -13.55
N LYS A 66 14.60 -7.97 -14.81
CA LYS A 66 14.65 -7.09 -15.97
C LYS A 66 13.55 -6.02 -15.89
N ILE A 67 12.30 -6.41 -15.61
CA ILE A 67 11.18 -5.45 -15.45
C ILE A 67 11.49 -4.44 -14.35
N VAL A 68 11.97 -4.90 -13.18
CA VAL A 68 12.35 -3.99 -12.08
C VAL A 68 13.43 -3.00 -12.51
N ARG A 69 14.51 -3.48 -13.11
CA ARG A 69 15.65 -2.65 -13.54
C ARG A 69 15.28 -1.65 -14.63
N GLU A 70 14.39 -2.02 -15.55
CA GLU A 70 13.98 -1.20 -16.69
C GLU A 70 12.78 -0.28 -16.38
N SER A 71 12.17 -0.41 -15.20
CA SER A 71 11.02 0.41 -14.79
C SER A 71 11.31 1.91 -14.66
N GLY A 72 12.57 2.27 -14.46
CA GLY A 72 12.98 3.63 -14.11
C GLY A 72 12.75 4.00 -12.64
N ALA A 73 12.16 3.11 -11.83
CA ALA A 73 11.91 3.36 -10.41
C ALA A 73 13.18 3.20 -9.55
N PRO A 74 13.44 4.11 -8.59
CA PRO A 74 14.54 3.96 -7.65
C PRO A 74 14.28 2.97 -6.51
N TYR A 75 13.01 2.65 -6.23
CA TYR A 75 12.61 1.73 -5.16
C TYR A 75 11.79 0.56 -5.70
N CYS A 76 11.96 -0.61 -5.07
CA CYS A 76 11.14 -1.78 -5.31
C CYS A 76 10.63 -2.35 -3.98
N ILE A 77 9.33 -2.64 -3.89
CA ILE A 77 8.74 -3.40 -2.77
C ILE A 77 8.33 -4.76 -3.32
N SER A 78 8.93 -5.83 -2.83
CA SER A 78 8.64 -7.21 -3.24
C SER A 78 7.87 -7.92 -2.12
N ASN A 79 6.63 -8.32 -2.39
CA ASN A 79 5.69 -8.85 -1.39
C ASN A 79 5.68 -10.38 -1.40
N HIS A 80 5.89 -10.97 -0.22
CA HIS A 80 5.99 -12.41 0.02
C HIS A 80 5.33 -12.82 1.35
N ILE A 81 5.11 -14.12 1.53
CA ILE A 81 4.69 -14.72 2.80
C ILE A 81 5.65 -15.88 3.12
N ASN A 82 6.18 -15.88 4.35
CA ASN A 82 7.19 -16.84 4.75
C ASN A 82 6.58 -18.21 5.06
N ALA A 83 7.45 -19.21 5.18
CA ALA A 83 7.16 -20.52 5.74
C ALA A 83 8.44 -21.10 6.35
N GLY A 84 8.34 -22.04 7.29
CA GLY A 84 9.49 -22.72 7.88
C GLY A 84 9.61 -22.55 9.40
N GLY A 85 8.49 -22.47 10.12
CA GLY A 85 8.46 -22.56 11.58
C GLY A 85 8.84 -21.28 12.34
N GLY A 86 8.40 -20.12 11.85
CA GLY A 86 8.57 -18.83 12.51
C GLY A 86 7.25 -18.14 12.89
N GLU A 87 7.36 -16.96 13.49
CA GLU A 87 6.25 -16.02 13.68
C GLU A 87 6.74 -14.59 13.42
N GLY A 88 5.86 -13.76 12.86
CA GLY A 88 6.01 -12.32 12.73
C GLY A 88 6.63 -11.87 11.41
N ALA A 89 6.34 -10.64 11.03
CA ALA A 89 6.83 -10.06 9.79
C ALA A 89 8.36 -9.90 9.77
N GLU A 90 8.96 -10.16 8.62
CA GLU A 90 10.36 -9.88 8.33
C GLU A 90 10.48 -8.94 7.14
N THR A 91 11.49 -8.07 7.16
CA THR A 91 11.90 -7.33 5.95
C THR A 91 13.35 -7.64 5.65
N ILE A 92 13.64 -7.76 4.36
CA ILE A 92 14.96 -8.11 3.87
C ILE A 92 15.40 -7.02 2.93
N TYR A 93 16.62 -6.53 3.12
CA TYR A 93 17.22 -5.51 2.26
C TYR A 93 18.61 -5.96 1.80
N SER A 94 19.15 -5.27 0.80
CA SER A 94 20.47 -5.59 0.26
C SER A 94 21.59 -5.31 1.29
N LEU A 95 22.65 -6.11 1.24
CA LEU A 95 23.94 -5.84 1.91
C LEU A 95 24.47 -4.42 1.66
N TYR A 96 24.08 -3.81 0.54
CA TYR A 96 24.52 -2.48 0.09
C TYR A 96 23.49 -1.38 0.35
N SER A 97 22.46 -1.66 1.13
CA SER A 97 21.43 -0.69 1.53
C SER A 97 21.54 -0.37 3.02
N ASP A 98 21.14 0.85 3.40
CA ASP A 98 21.13 1.28 4.81
C ASP A 98 20.05 0.59 5.66
N GLY A 99 19.05 -0.04 5.02
CA GLY A 99 17.93 -0.72 5.67
C GLY A 99 16.87 0.21 6.26
N ASN A 100 16.92 1.52 5.99
CA ASN A 100 16.01 2.49 6.61
C ASN A 100 14.56 2.26 6.19
N LEU A 101 14.30 2.04 4.90
CA LEU A 101 12.96 1.71 4.40
C LEU A 101 12.46 0.38 4.99
N ALA A 102 13.31 -0.64 5.03
CA ALA A 102 12.96 -1.96 5.55
C ALA A 102 12.56 -1.91 7.04
N ARG A 103 13.30 -1.13 7.86
CA ARG A 103 12.96 -0.90 9.28
C ARG A 103 11.69 -0.06 9.45
N GLY A 104 11.51 0.98 8.62
CA GLY A 104 10.30 1.80 8.64
C GLY A 104 9.03 0.99 8.30
N ILE A 105 9.13 0.07 7.34
CA ILE A 105 8.05 -0.85 7.00
C ILE A 105 7.68 -1.74 8.19
N LEU A 106 8.65 -2.38 8.84
CA LEU A 106 8.36 -3.21 10.02
C LEU A 106 7.74 -2.40 11.15
N GLU A 107 8.21 -1.17 11.37
CA GLU A 107 7.68 -0.31 12.42
C GLU A 107 6.19 0.03 12.17
N GLU A 108 5.79 0.33 10.93
CA GLU A 108 4.37 0.56 10.62
C GLU A 108 3.55 -0.73 10.64
N LEU A 109 4.10 -1.88 10.22
CA LEU A 109 3.43 -3.19 10.39
C LEU A 109 3.17 -3.50 11.88
N ARG A 110 4.16 -3.22 12.74
CA ARG A 110 4.02 -3.35 14.19
C ARG A 110 2.92 -2.45 14.74
N ARG A 111 2.85 -1.20 14.29
CA ARG A 111 1.78 -0.25 14.65
C ARG A 111 0.40 -0.70 14.16
N ALA A 112 0.35 -1.39 13.03
CA ALA A 112 -0.86 -2.03 12.52
C ALA A 112 -1.22 -3.33 13.26
N GLY A 113 -0.45 -3.74 14.27
CA GLY A 113 -0.74 -4.91 15.10
C GLY A 113 -0.18 -6.23 14.57
N GLN A 114 0.68 -6.21 13.55
CA GLN A 114 1.43 -7.40 13.13
C GLN A 114 2.63 -7.62 14.07
N PRO A 115 2.82 -8.82 14.65
CA PRO A 115 4.09 -9.16 15.29
C PRO A 115 5.24 -8.99 14.29
N VAL A 116 6.38 -8.49 14.76
CA VAL A 116 7.56 -8.29 13.90
C VAL A 116 8.71 -9.10 14.43
N ARG A 117 9.47 -9.70 13.52
CA ARG A 117 10.60 -10.57 13.84
C ARG A 117 11.93 -9.85 13.66
N ARG A 118 12.23 -9.36 12.45
CA ARG A 118 13.49 -8.62 12.18
C ARG A 118 13.52 -7.95 10.81
N ALA A 119 14.30 -6.88 10.70
CA ALA A 119 14.85 -6.38 9.43
C ALA A 119 16.28 -6.94 9.29
N PHE A 120 16.62 -7.57 8.17
CA PHE A 120 17.95 -8.16 8.01
C PHE A 120 18.47 -8.16 6.58
N THR A 121 19.76 -8.44 6.44
CA THR A 121 20.41 -8.75 5.16
C THR A 121 20.89 -10.19 5.19
N ARG A 122 21.09 -10.80 4.02
CA ARG A 122 21.64 -12.16 3.92
C ARG A 122 22.66 -12.22 2.81
N ALA A 123 23.89 -12.60 3.14
CA ALA A 123 24.94 -12.85 2.16
C ALA A 123 24.76 -14.22 1.50
N SER A 124 25.18 -14.32 0.24
CA SER A 124 25.20 -15.56 -0.52
C SER A 124 26.29 -16.48 0.03
N ASP A 125 25.91 -17.74 0.30
CA ASP A 125 26.86 -18.78 0.69
C ASP A 125 27.73 -19.25 -0.49
N ALA A 126 27.27 -19.01 -1.73
CA ALA A 126 27.93 -19.47 -2.94
C ALA A 126 28.96 -18.48 -3.49
N VAL A 127 28.77 -17.18 -3.28
CA VAL A 127 29.64 -16.12 -3.82
C VAL A 127 29.82 -15.01 -2.80
N SER A 128 31.04 -14.86 -2.31
CA SER A 128 31.39 -13.83 -1.33
C SER A 128 31.05 -12.42 -1.84
N GLY A 129 30.53 -11.59 -0.94
CA GLY A 129 30.12 -10.22 -1.23
C GLY A 129 28.75 -10.08 -1.92
N GLN A 130 28.12 -11.15 -2.40
CA GLN A 130 26.80 -11.01 -3.05
C GLN A 130 25.65 -11.18 -2.06
N ASP A 131 24.53 -10.51 -2.31
CA ASP A 131 23.26 -10.79 -1.63
C ASP A 131 22.80 -12.23 -1.88
N TYR A 132 22.07 -12.84 -0.94
CA TYR A 132 21.47 -14.17 -1.10
C TYR A 132 20.21 -14.18 -1.97
N TYR A 133 19.45 -13.08 -1.98
CA TYR A 133 18.22 -12.98 -2.75
C TYR A 133 18.50 -12.39 -4.14
N PHE A 134 18.01 -13.05 -5.19
CA PHE A 134 18.25 -12.59 -6.56
C PHE A 134 17.62 -11.22 -6.83
N MET A 135 16.51 -10.89 -6.16
CA MET A 135 15.86 -9.57 -6.22
C MET A 135 16.70 -8.43 -5.63
N HIS A 136 17.75 -8.72 -4.87
CA HIS A 136 18.74 -7.73 -4.45
C HIS A 136 19.95 -7.73 -5.39
N ARG A 137 20.41 -8.91 -5.85
CA ARG A 137 21.57 -9.03 -6.74
C ARG A 137 21.34 -8.50 -8.16
N GLN A 138 20.14 -8.69 -8.72
CA GLN A 138 19.90 -8.63 -10.17
C GLN A 138 19.04 -7.43 -10.60
N THR A 139 18.54 -6.63 -9.67
CA THR A 139 17.73 -5.43 -9.95
C THR A 139 18.57 -4.16 -10.17
N GLY A 140 19.90 -4.27 -10.12
CA GLY A 140 20.82 -3.17 -10.40
C GLY A 140 20.84 -2.14 -9.28
N LYS A 141 20.57 -0.87 -9.61
CA LYS A 141 20.59 0.25 -8.64
C LYS A 141 19.26 0.44 -7.90
N VAL A 142 18.23 -0.34 -8.24
CA VAL A 142 16.92 -0.23 -7.60
C VAL A 142 17.01 -0.73 -6.17
N LYS A 143 16.61 0.11 -5.21
CA LYS A 143 16.59 -0.24 -3.79
C LYS A 143 15.40 -1.15 -3.51
N THR A 144 15.62 -2.45 -3.58
CA THR A 144 14.60 -3.46 -3.32
C THR A 144 14.52 -3.79 -1.82
N VAL A 145 13.30 -3.84 -1.29
CA VAL A 145 12.97 -4.44 0.00
C VAL A 145 12.02 -5.60 -0.25
N ILE A 146 12.38 -6.79 0.25
CA ILE A 146 11.47 -7.94 0.30
C ILE A 146 10.74 -7.89 1.64
N ILE A 147 9.42 -8.06 1.61
CA ILE A 147 8.56 -8.09 2.79
C ILE A 147 7.98 -9.49 2.89
N GLU A 148 8.24 -10.13 4.02
CA GLU A 148 7.56 -11.36 4.45
C GLU A 148 6.54 -10.96 5.52
N TYR A 149 5.25 -10.93 5.19
CA TYR A 149 4.25 -10.36 6.13
C TYR A 149 4.02 -11.22 7.38
N GLY A 150 4.41 -12.50 7.34
CA GLY A 150 4.27 -13.47 8.42
C GLY A 150 4.53 -14.88 7.87
N PHE A 151 4.29 -15.91 8.68
CA PHE A 151 4.54 -17.31 8.34
C PHE A 151 3.23 -18.07 8.06
N ALA A 152 3.11 -18.62 6.86
CA ALA A 152 1.93 -19.33 6.37
C ALA A 152 1.71 -20.71 7.01
N ASP A 153 2.68 -21.20 7.78
CA ASP A 153 2.62 -22.47 8.51
C ASP A 153 2.34 -22.28 10.02
N HIS A 154 2.12 -21.05 10.48
CA HIS A 154 1.75 -20.75 11.87
C HIS A 154 0.24 -20.47 12.01
N PRO A 155 -0.56 -21.30 12.73
CA PRO A 155 -2.02 -21.20 12.75
C PRO A 155 -2.61 -19.84 13.14
N GLU A 156 -1.99 -19.15 14.10
CA GLU A 156 -2.45 -17.82 14.52
C GLU A 156 -2.04 -16.72 13.54
N GLU A 157 -0.93 -16.89 12.81
CA GLU A 157 -0.58 -15.96 11.73
C GLU A 157 -1.51 -16.15 10.53
N ILE A 158 -1.92 -17.39 10.25
CA ILE A 158 -2.88 -17.68 9.19
C ILE A 158 -4.15 -16.84 9.34
N LYS A 159 -4.76 -16.92 10.53
CA LYS A 159 -5.98 -16.16 10.86
C LYS A 159 -5.74 -14.65 10.83
N ARG A 160 -4.58 -14.20 11.31
CA ARG A 160 -4.25 -12.79 11.43
C ARG A 160 -4.02 -12.15 10.07
N LEU A 161 -3.24 -12.79 9.20
CA LEU A 161 -3.00 -12.35 7.83
C LEU A 161 -4.31 -12.26 7.05
N GLN A 162 -5.16 -13.30 7.09
CA GLN A 162 -6.47 -13.26 6.40
C GLN A 162 -7.35 -12.09 6.82
N ARG A 163 -7.36 -11.77 8.12
CA ARG A 163 -8.20 -10.69 8.66
C ARG A 163 -7.64 -9.30 8.36
N ASN A 164 -6.32 -9.15 8.35
CA ASN A 164 -5.66 -7.85 8.43
C ASN A 164 -4.80 -7.50 7.21
N TRP A 165 -4.77 -8.32 6.16
CA TRP A 165 -3.88 -8.09 5.00
C TRP A 165 -4.02 -6.68 4.39
N MET A 166 -5.23 -6.12 4.32
CA MET A 166 -5.45 -4.75 3.82
C MET A 166 -4.80 -3.71 4.73
N GLN A 167 -4.92 -3.90 6.06
CA GLN A 167 -4.31 -3.01 7.05
C GLN A 167 -2.77 -3.09 6.97
N TYR A 168 -2.22 -4.28 6.73
CA TYR A 168 -0.79 -4.47 6.55
C TYR A 168 -0.30 -3.90 5.21
N GLY A 169 -1.08 -4.04 4.14
CA GLY A 169 -0.85 -3.36 2.87
C GLY A 169 -0.79 -1.84 3.04
N GLU A 170 -1.74 -1.24 3.78
CA GLU A 170 -1.79 0.19 4.06
C GLU A 170 -0.62 0.66 4.94
N ALA A 171 -0.19 -0.17 5.91
CA ALA A 171 0.97 0.13 6.74
C ALA A 171 2.25 0.28 5.90
N VAL A 172 2.41 -0.55 4.88
CA VAL A 172 3.54 -0.44 3.93
C VAL A 172 3.43 0.82 3.08
N VAL A 173 2.22 1.18 2.61
CA VAL A 173 1.99 2.44 1.89
C VAL A 173 2.41 3.63 2.74
N LYS A 174 1.94 3.68 4.00
CA LYS A 174 2.30 4.72 4.95
C LYS A 174 3.80 4.79 5.20
N ALA A 175 4.44 3.64 5.45
CA ALA A 175 5.89 3.58 5.66
C ALA A 175 6.67 4.14 4.47
N PHE A 176 6.26 3.82 3.25
CA PHE A 176 6.90 4.32 2.04
C PHE A 176 6.70 5.82 1.83
N CYS A 177 5.48 6.33 2.06
CA CYS A 177 5.22 7.78 2.02
C CYS A 177 6.09 8.53 3.05
N CYS A 178 6.13 8.05 4.30
CA CYS A 178 6.99 8.62 5.34
C CYS A 178 8.48 8.57 4.96
N HIS A 179 8.95 7.47 4.35
CA HIS A 179 10.33 7.35 3.88
C HIS A 179 10.69 8.40 2.83
N LEU A 180 9.76 8.74 1.93
CA LEU A 180 9.96 9.76 0.91
C LEU A 180 9.73 11.20 1.42
N GLY A 181 9.19 11.37 2.64
CA GLY A 181 8.65 12.66 3.08
C GLY A 181 7.42 13.11 2.30
N HIS A 182 6.74 12.16 1.63
CA HIS A 182 5.51 12.42 0.88
C HIS A 182 4.30 12.48 1.83
N PRO A 183 3.37 13.44 1.68
CA PRO A 183 2.17 13.50 2.50
C PRO A 183 1.38 12.19 2.45
N TYR A 184 1.11 11.63 3.62
CA TYR A 184 0.27 10.45 3.76
C TYR A 184 -1.10 10.85 4.31
N GLN A 185 -2.14 10.29 3.72
CA GLN A 185 -3.51 10.35 4.23
C GLN A 185 -4.12 8.95 4.14
N SER A 186 -4.75 8.49 5.22
CA SER A 186 -5.36 7.16 5.24
C SER A 186 -6.53 7.07 4.27
N ASN A 187 -6.85 5.86 3.80
CA ASN A 187 -8.01 5.63 2.92
C ASN A 187 -9.34 6.12 3.56
N GLN A 188 -9.51 5.94 4.87
CA GLN A 188 -10.71 6.45 5.57
C GLN A 188 -10.78 7.98 5.54
N GLU A 189 -9.67 8.66 5.82
CA GLU A 189 -9.60 10.12 5.76
C GLU A 189 -9.80 10.64 4.32
N GLN A 190 -9.26 9.95 3.31
CA GLN A 190 -9.48 10.31 1.90
C GLN A 190 -10.95 10.14 1.50
N LYS A 191 -11.58 9.01 1.83
CA LYS A 191 -13.01 8.79 1.57
C LYS A 191 -13.89 9.80 2.30
N LEU A 192 -13.53 10.15 3.55
CA LEU A 192 -14.22 11.17 4.30
C LEU A 192 -14.06 12.55 3.63
N SER A 193 -12.84 12.92 3.24
CA SER A 193 -12.56 14.15 2.50
C SER A 193 -13.39 14.23 1.22
N GLN A 194 -13.37 13.17 0.40
CA GLN A 194 -14.14 13.08 -0.83
C GLN A 194 -15.65 13.23 -0.58
N ARG A 195 -16.21 12.53 0.41
CA ARG A 195 -17.62 12.67 0.80
C ARG A 195 -18.00 14.09 1.21
N LYS A 196 -17.12 14.82 1.90
CA LYS A 196 -17.38 16.21 2.27
C LYS A 196 -17.53 17.07 1.01
N TYR A 197 -16.62 16.93 0.04
CA TYR A 197 -16.68 17.68 -1.23
C TYR A 197 -17.89 17.29 -2.09
N GLU A 198 -18.22 16.00 -2.18
CA GLU A 198 -19.45 15.52 -2.82
C GLU A 198 -20.70 16.11 -2.17
N GLY A 199 -20.70 16.26 -0.84
CA GLY A 199 -21.77 16.92 -0.10
C GLY A 199 -21.92 18.39 -0.47
N ILE A 200 -20.82 19.15 -0.57
CA ILE A 200 -20.85 20.55 -1.02
C ILE A 200 -21.38 20.66 -2.45
N GLU A 201 -20.87 19.85 -3.36
CA GLU A 201 -21.32 19.79 -4.76
C GLU A 201 -22.83 19.54 -4.83
N TYR A 202 -23.33 18.56 -4.09
CA TYR A 202 -24.75 18.24 -4.02
C TYR A 202 -25.59 19.41 -3.51
N LEU A 203 -25.19 20.04 -2.39
CA LEU A 203 -25.92 21.17 -1.81
C LEU A 203 -25.97 22.37 -2.75
N TYR A 204 -24.89 22.60 -3.50
CA TYR A 204 -24.82 23.67 -4.50
C TYR A 204 -25.73 23.38 -5.70
N GLN A 205 -25.69 22.16 -6.24
CA GLN A 205 -26.55 21.76 -7.36
C GLN A 205 -28.05 21.82 -7.00
N LYS A 206 -28.40 21.65 -5.73
CA LYS A 206 -29.77 21.82 -5.22
C LYS A 206 -30.16 23.26 -4.91
N GLY A 207 -29.27 24.23 -5.11
CA GLY A 207 -29.52 25.66 -4.81
C GLY A 207 -29.63 25.97 -3.31
N ILE A 208 -29.27 25.01 -2.46
CA ILE A 208 -29.33 25.14 -1.00
C ILE A 208 -28.23 26.11 -0.54
N ILE A 209 -26.99 25.87 -1.00
CA ILE A 209 -25.89 26.84 -0.89
C ILE A 209 -25.67 27.53 -2.25
N ILE A 210 -25.15 28.76 -2.22
CA ILE A 210 -24.96 29.59 -3.42
C ILE A 210 -23.50 29.96 -3.70
N ASP A 211 -22.61 29.82 -2.72
CA ASP A 211 -21.19 30.17 -2.83
C ASP A 211 -20.31 28.92 -2.73
N TYR A 212 -20.28 28.16 -3.83
CA TYR A 212 -19.58 26.87 -3.91
C TYR A 212 -18.12 26.95 -3.48
N GLU A 213 -17.38 27.93 -4.00
CA GLU A 213 -15.94 28.06 -3.74
C GLU A 213 -15.64 28.41 -2.28
N ARG A 214 -16.44 29.30 -1.66
CA ARG A 214 -16.30 29.60 -0.23
C ARG A 214 -16.47 28.34 0.62
N TRP A 215 -17.51 27.55 0.36
CA TRP A 215 -17.76 26.33 1.13
C TRP A 215 -16.69 25.27 0.90
N ARG A 216 -16.20 25.14 -0.34
CA ARG A 216 -15.12 24.22 -0.69
C ARG A 216 -13.82 24.55 0.05
N GLN A 217 -13.48 25.83 0.18
CA GLN A 217 -12.29 26.30 0.91
C GLN A 217 -12.46 26.22 2.44
N LYS A 218 -13.68 26.32 2.93
CA LYS A 218 -14.02 26.39 4.37
C LYS A 218 -14.77 25.15 4.88
N ILE A 219 -14.54 24.00 4.25
CA ILE A 219 -15.31 22.77 4.45
C ILE A 219 -15.31 22.24 5.90
N ASP A 220 -14.26 22.57 6.66
CA ASP A 220 -14.08 22.18 8.06
C ASP A 220 -14.28 23.35 9.04
N GLU A 221 -14.59 24.55 8.54
CA GLU A 221 -14.93 25.69 9.39
C GLU A 221 -16.40 25.63 9.84
N PRO A 222 -16.71 25.99 11.09
CA PRO A 222 -18.09 26.04 11.55
C PRO A 222 -18.89 27.10 10.77
N MET A 223 -20.05 26.71 10.24
CA MET A 223 -20.98 27.62 9.56
C MET A 223 -21.51 28.70 10.52
N PRO A 224 -21.54 29.99 10.11
CA PRO A 224 -22.16 31.04 10.90
C PRO A 224 -23.62 30.73 11.25
N ARG A 225 -24.06 31.05 12.47
CA ARG A 225 -25.40 30.68 12.97
C ARG A 225 -26.55 31.17 12.08
N TRP A 226 -26.47 32.39 11.55
CA TRP A 226 -27.49 32.95 10.67
C TRP A 226 -27.58 32.19 9.33
N GLU A 227 -26.43 31.73 8.82
CA GLU A 227 -26.33 31.01 7.56
C GLU A 227 -26.80 29.56 7.72
N ALA A 228 -26.53 28.94 8.87
CA ALA A 228 -27.09 27.66 9.27
C ALA A 228 -28.63 27.71 9.38
N ALA A 229 -29.19 28.80 9.92
CA ALA A 229 -30.63 28.99 9.98
C ALA A 229 -31.26 29.09 8.57
N LEU A 230 -30.64 29.83 7.65
CA LEU A 230 -31.08 29.91 6.25
C LEU A 230 -30.97 28.55 5.54
N LEU A 231 -29.89 27.80 5.78
CA LEU A 231 -29.71 26.45 5.23
C LEU A 231 -30.82 25.51 5.68
N LEU A 232 -31.15 25.50 6.98
CA LEU A 232 -32.22 24.70 7.54
C LEU A 232 -33.58 25.07 6.97
N GLN A 233 -33.86 26.37 6.80
CA GLN A 233 -35.08 26.85 6.16
C GLN A 233 -35.20 26.35 4.72
N LYS A 234 -34.16 26.52 3.90
CA LYS A 234 -34.15 26.05 2.51
C LYS A 234 -34.29 24.53 2.39
N LEU A 235 -33.67 23.78 3.31
CA LEU A 235 -33.82 22.33 3.37
C LEU A 235 -35.27 21.94 3.68
N HIS A 236 -35.91 22.62 4.61
CA HIS A 236 -37.32 22.40 4.94
C HIS A 236 -38.23 22.68 3.72
N GLU A 237 -38.08 23.83 3.07
CA GLU A 237 -38.82 24.19 1.85
C GLU A 237 -38.59 23.19 0.69
N SER A 238 -37.35 22.69 0.54
CA SER A 238 -37.02 21.66 -0.46
C SER A 238 -37.64 20.30 -0.16
N LEU A 239 -37.92 19.97 1.10
CA LEU A 239 -38.57 18.72 1.49
C LEU A 239 -40.09 18.80 1.28
N GLU A 240 -40.70 19.96 1.54
CA GLU A 240 -42.13 20.17 1.32
C GLU A 240 -42.52 20.25 -0.16
N SER A 241 -41.61 20.70 -1.03
CA SER A 241 -41.85 20.82 -2.48
C SER A 241 -41.70 19.50 -3.26
N ASN A 242 -41.22 18.43 -2.62
CA ASN A 242 -41.06 17.09 -3.23
C ASN A 242 -42.06 16.05 -2.69
N GLY A 243 -43.03 16.45 -1.85
CA GLY A 243 -44.12 15.60 -1.34
C GLY A 243 -45.45 15.97 -1.99
#